data_AF-A0A081D745-F1
#
_entry.id   AF-A0A081D745-F1
#
_cell.length_a   1.000
_cell.length_b   1.000
_cell.length_c   1.000
_cell.angle_alpha   90.00
_cell.angle_beta   90.00
_cell.angle_gamma   90.00
#
_symmetry.space_group_name_H-M   'P 1'
#
loop_
_entity.id
_entity.type
_entity.pdbx_description
1 polymer ?
#
loop_
_entity_poly.entity_id
_entity_poly.type
_entity_poly.pdbx_seq_one_letter_code
_entity_poly.pdbx_strand_id
1 'polypeptide(L)'
;MGASFEDSNATSINGDQNDNSSSLSGAVYVFTRTGTTWSQQAYVKASNTDANDQFGHSVSLSGDGKTLAVGGAYLEDSNATGINGDQNDNNAADSGAVYIYTGF
;
A
#
# COMPACT_ATOMS: atom_id res chain seq x y z
N MET A 1 -7.60 -6.28 2.34
CA MET A 1 -6.70 -7.32 2.83
C MET A 1 -5.29 -6.95 2.43
N GLY A 2 -4.34 -6.99 3.36
CA GLY A 2 -2.92 -6.76 3.06
C GLY A 2 -2.26 -8.00 2.45
N ALA A 3 -1.34 -7.76 1.52
CA ALA A 3 -0.53 -8.76 0.83
C ALA A 3 0.93 -8.25 0.79
N SER A 4 1.58 -8.22 1.95
CA SER A 4 2.90 -7.58 2.14
C SER A 4 4.06 -8.24 1.40
N PHE A 5 3.87 -9.42 0.81
CA PHE A 5 4.88 -10.13 0.02
C PHE A 5 4.53 -10.21 -1.46
N GLU A 6 3.71 -9.27 -1.93
CA GLU A 6 3.38 -9.11 -3.34
C GLU A 6 4.53 -8.40 -4.08
N ASP A 7 4.77 -8.79 -5.34
CA ASP A 7 6.03 -8.49 -6.05
C ASP A 7 5.91 -7.46 -7.18
N SER A 8 4.76 -6.82 -7.39
CA SER A 8 4.58 -5.90 -8.52
C SER A 8 5.30 -4.56 -8.31
N ASN A 9 5.89 -4.00 -9.35
CA ASN A 9 6.41 -2.62 -9.35
C ASN A 9 5.32 -1.55 -9.59
N ALA A 10 4.05 -1.97 -9.71
CA ALA A 10 2.95 -1.04 -9.90
C ALA A 10 2.93 0.00 -8.78
N THR A 11 2.63 1.24 -9.14
CA THR A 11 2.43 2.33 -8.18
C THR A 11 0.96 2.73 -8.17
N SER A 12 0.51 3.28 -7.03
CA SER A 12 -0.88 3.78 -6.87
C SER A 12 -1.96 2.69 -6.99
N ILE A 13 -3.13 3.01 -7.56
CA ILE A 13 -4.33 2.16 -7.54
C ILE A 13 -4.56 1.53 -8.92
N ASN A 14 -4.87 0.23 -8.94
CA ASN A 14 -5.26 -0.57 -10.10
C ASN A 14 -4.18 -0.70 -11.18
N GLY A 15 -2.90 -0.71 -10.78
CA GLY A 15 -1.80 -1.10 -11.65
C GLY A 15 -1.79 -2.60 -11.99
N ASP A 16 -0.75 -3.04 -12.69
CA ASP A 16 -0.61 -4.45 -13.11
C ASP A 16 -0.26 -5.37 -11.93
N GLN A 17 -1.24 -6.17 -11.54
CA GLN A 17 -1.16 -7.12 -10.41
C GLN A 17 -0.47 -8.43 -10.81
N ASN A 18 -0.16 -8.61 -12.11
CA ASN A 18 0.56 -9.77 -12.62
C ASN A 18 2.06 -9.49 -12.79
N ASP A 19 2.48 -8.23 -12.63
CA ASP A 19 3.88 -7.90 -12.57
C ASP A 19 4.50 -8.48 -11.29
N ASN A 20 5.74 -8.96 -11.39
CA ASN A 20 6.50 -9.53 -10.28
C ASN A 20 7.93 -9.00 -10.29
N SER A 21 8.13 -7.76 -10.75
CA SER A 21 9.46 -7.18 -10.98
C SER A 21 10.07 -6.45 -9.77
N SER A 22 9.31 -6.28 -8.68
CA SER A 22 9.72 -5.62 -7.43
C SER A 22 9.38 -6.48 -6.21
N SER A 23 10.31 -7.37 -5.83
CA SER A 23 10.09 -8.39 -4.80
C SER A 23 9.69 -7.80 -3.45
N LEU A 24 8.69 -8.39 -2.80
CA LEU A 24 8.22 -8.04 -1.46
C LEU A 24 7.86 -6.56 -1.28
N SER A 25 7.51 -5.88 -2.37
CA SER A 25 7.09 -4.47 -2.34
C SER A 25 5.71 -4.30 -1.71
N GLY A 26 4.88 -5.34 -1.77
CA GLY A 26 3.63 -5.47 -1.03
C GLY A 26 2.45 -4.73 -1.65
N ALA A 27 1.23 -5.16 -1.35
CA ALA A 27 -0.01 -4.61 -1.88
C ALA A 27 -1.16 -4.65 -0.87
N VAL A 28 -2.24 -3.92 -1.17
CA VAL A 28 -3.55 -4.07 -0.52
C VAL A 28 -4.64 -4.31 -1.55
N TYR A 29 -5.46 -5.32 -1.31
CA TYR A 29 -6.64 -5.62 -2.13
C TYR A 29 -7.90 -5.18 -1.39
N VAL A 30 -8.72 -4.35 -2.03
CA VAL A 30 -10.02 -3.91 -1.51
C VAL A 30 -11.11 -4.72 -2.19
N PHE A 31 -11.99 -5.32 -1.40
CA PHE A 31 -13.15 -6.08 -1.89
C PHE A 31 -14.42 -5.50 -1.31
N THR A 32 -15.46 -5.43 -2.13
CA THR A 32 -16.83 -5.13 -1.69
C THR A 32 -17.69 -6.36 -1.76
N ARG A 33 -18.68 -6.41 -0.86
CA ARG A 33 -19.63 -7.52 -0.76
C ARG A 33 -21.03 -7.04 -1.10
N THR A 34 -21.64 -7.67 -2.09
CA THR A 34 -23.05 -7.48 -2.44
C THR A 34 -23.79 -8.80 -2.21
N GLY A 35 -24.65 -8.83 -1.17
CA GLY A 35 -25.29 -10.06 -0.72
C GLY A 35 -24.25 -11.10 -0.24
N THR A 36 -24.09 -12.20 -0.96
CA THR A 36 -23.10 -13.24 -0.68
C THR A 36 -21.86 -13.17 -1.56
N THR A 37 -21.83 -12.28 -2.54
CA THR A 37 -20.76 -12.20 -3.54
C THR A 37 -19.73 -11.17 -3.13
N TRP A 38 -18.45 -11.54 -3.17
CA TRP A 38 -17.33 -10.62 -3.04
C TRP A 38 -16.78 -10.29 -4.43
N SER A 39 -16.53 -9.01 -4.68
CA SER A 39 -15.87 -8.52 -5.89
C SER A 39 -14.69 -7.65 -5.50
N GLN A 40 -13.54 -7.83 -6.18
CA GLN A 40 -12.41 -6.94 -6.03
C GLN A 40 -12.81 -5.56 -6.57
N GLN A 41 -12.65 -4.55 -5.73
CA GLN A 41 -12.91 -3.17 -6.08
C GLN A 41 -11.63 -2.42 -6.42
N ALA A 42 -10.54 -2.71 -5.70
CA ALA A 42 -9.27 -2.07 -5.95
C ALA A 42 -8.09 -2.98 -5.64
N TYR A 43 -6.98 -2.70 -6.31
CA TYR A 43 -5.64 -3.10 -5.95
C TYR A 43 -4.84 -1.83 -5.66
N VAL A 44 -4.13 -1.80 -4.54
CA VAL A 44 -3.52 -0.58 -4.01
C VAL A 44 -2.06 -0.85 -3.72
N LYS A 45 -1.20 0.05 -4.20
CA LYS A 45 0.24 0.06 -4.03
C LYS A 45 0.70 1.40 -3.47
N ALA A 46 1.87 1.40 -2.82
CA ALA A 46 2.58 2.61 -2.47
C ALA A 46 2.82 3.46 -3.74
N SER A 47 2.88 4.78 -3.59
CA SER A 47 3.21 5.70 -4.69
C SER A 47 4.68 5.59 -5.12
N ASN A 48 5.55 5.23 -4.18
CA ASN A 48 6.98 4.99 -4.25
C ASN A 48 7.25 3.50 -3.96
N THR A 49 6.73 2.61 -4.81
CA THR A 49 6.86 1.16 -4.60
C THR A 49 8.31 0.73 -4.80
N ASP A 50 9.00 0.33 -3.74
CA ASP A 50 10.33 -0.27 -3.79
C ASP A 50 10.34 -1.69 -3.23
N ALA A 51 11.38 -2.45 -3.59
CA ALA A 51 11.52 -3.83 -3.17
C ALA A 51 11.78 -3.91 -1.66
N ASN A 52 11.11 -4.83 -0.97
CA ASN A 52 11.15 -5.05 0.49
C ASN A 52 10.39 -4.02 1.36
N ASP A 53 9.71 -3.03 0.78
CA ASP A 53 8.88 -2.08 1.56
C ASP A 53 7.72 -2.76 2.31
N GLN A 54 7.28 -3.93 1.82
CA GLN A 54 6.23 -4.73 2.41
C GLN A 54 4.94 -3.94 2.68
N PHE A 55 4.58 -3.05 1.74
CA PHE A 55 3.34 -2.28 1.79
C PHE A 55 2.13 -3.19 2.04
N GLY A 56 1.23 -2.77 2.93
CA GLY A 56 0.08 -3.60 3.31
C GLY A 56 0.35 -4.54 4.48
N HIS A 57 1.51 -4.45 5.15
CA HIS A 57 1.78 -5.20 6.38
C HIS A 57 0.75 -4.88 7.49
N SER A 58 0.28 -3.63 7.55
CA SER A 58 -0.84 -3.24 8.40
C SER A 58 -1.87 -2.42 7.63
N VAL A 59 -3.14 -2.62 7.93
CA VAL A 59 -4.25 -1.91 7.30
C VAL A 59 -5.30 -1.51 8.33
N SER A 60 -5.90 -0.33 8.15
CA SER A 60 -7.07 0.11 8.90
C SER A 60 -8.04 0.81 7.96
N LEU A 61 -9.33 0.51 8.09
CA LEU A 61 -10.39 1.10 7.27
C LEU A 61 -11.34 1.85 8.20
N SER A 62 -11.72 3.07 7.81
CA SER A 62 -12.71 3.86 8.53
C SER A 62 -14.06 3.14 8.58
N GLY A 63 -14.87 3.45 9.61
CA GLY A 63 -16.18 2.82 9.78
C GLY A 63 -17.18 3.09 8.64
N ASP A 64 -16.98 4.17 7.88
CA ASP A 64 -17.74 4.49 6.67
C ASP A 64 -17.14 3.89 5.38
N GLY A 65 -16.01 3.19 5.47
CA GLY A 65 -15.34 2.53 4.35
C GLY A 65 -14.60 3.47 3.38
N LYS A 66 -14.53 4.78 3.66
CA LYS A 66 -14.01 5.77 2.71
C LYS A 66 -12.53 6.10 2.87
N THR A 67 -11.94 5.78 4.01
CA THR A 67 -10.53 6.09 4.30
C THR A 67 -9.81 4.81 4.68
N LEU A 68 -8.82 4.45 3.87
CA LEU A 68 -7.91 3.34 4.10
C LEU A 68 -6.56 3.90 4.53
N ALA A 69 -6.08 3.48 5.70
CA ALA A 69 -4.69 3.66 6.12
C ALA A 69 -3.93 2.36 5.88
N VAL A 70 -2.75 2.47 5.28
CA VAL A 70 -1.86 1.34 4.99
C VAL A 70 -0.47 1.66 5.49
N GLY A 71 0.08 0.79 6.33
CA GLY A 71 1.49 0.85 6.71
C GLY A 71 2.33 -0.09 5.83
N GLY A 72 3.52 0.36 5.46
CA GLY A 72 4.64 -0.54 5.13
C GLY A 72 5.14 -1.24 6.38
N ALA A 73 5.91 -2.31 6.22
CA ALA A 73 6.75 -2.74 7.33
C ALA A 73 7.69 -1.58 7.69
N TYR A 74 8.36 -1.69 8.84
CA TYR A 74 9.51 -0.90 9.29
C TYR A 74 10.70 -0.93 8.29
N LEU A 75 10.47 -1.11 6.99
CA LEU A 75 11.44 -1.27 5.92
C LEU A 75 11.29 -0.23 4.81
N GLU A 76 10.24 0.60 4.84
CA GLU A 76 10.20 1.74 3.94
C GLU A 76 11.15 2.83 4.46
N ASP A 77 11.98 3.34 3.56
CA ASP A 77 13.02 4.31 3.89
C ASP A 77 12.47 5.72 3.65
N SER A 78 12.38 6.54 4.70
CA SER A 78 12.03 7.96 4.54
C SER A 78 12.44 8.88 5.69
N ASN A 79 13.16 9.95 5.35
CA ASN A 79 13.46 11.01 6.30
C ASN A 79 12.37 12.11 6.34
N ALA A 80 11.23 11.87 5.68
CA ALA A 80 10.12 12.78 5.64
C ALA A 80 9.48 12.97 7.04
N THR A 81 9.49 14.21 7.54
CA THR A 81 8.77 14.56 8.77
C THR A 81 7.39 15.16 8.46
N GLY A 82 6.33 14.67 9.10
CA GLY A 82 4.97 15.21 8.98
C GLY A 82 4.09 14.46 7.96
N ILE A 83 2.99 15.08 7.53
CA ILE A 83 2.06 14.54 6.53
C ILE A 83 2.40 15.16 5.17
N ASN A 84 2.43 14.37 4.09
CA ASN A 84 2.77 14.79 2.72
C ASN A 84 4.21 15.33 2.54
N GLY A 85 5.19 14.72 3.20
CA GLY A 85 6.61 14.97 2.89
C GLY A 85 7.03 14.39 1.53
N ASP A 86 8.32 14.46 1.21
CA ASP A 86 8.85 13.86 -0.02
C ASP A 86 8.82 12.34 0.07
N GLN A 87 7.96 11.72 -0.73
CA GLN A 87 7.78 10.27 -0.75
C GLN A 87 8.90 9.54 -1.52
N ASN A 88 9.81 10.25 -2.17
CA ASN A 88 10.97 9.63 -2.84
C ASN A 88 12.26 9.78 -2.01
N ASP A 89 12.17 10.38 -0.82
CA ASP A 89 13.30 10.49 0.08
C ASP A 89 13.53 9.13 0.73
N ASN A 90 14.61 8.43 0.34
CA ASN A 90 15.03 7.15 0.92
C ASN A 90 16.27 7.32 1.82
N ASN A 91 16.49 8.49 2.42
CA ASN A 91 17.72 8.80 3.16
C ASN A 91 17.73 8.33 4.63
N ALA A 92 16.64 7.73 5.12
CA ALA A 92 16.57 7.13 6.46
C ALA A 92 16.06 5.70 6.35
N ALA A 93 16.99 4.74 6.47
CA ALA A 93 16.65 3.33 6.33
C ALA A 93 15.64 2.88 7.41
N ASP A 94 14.68 2.05 7.02
CA ASP A 94 13.77 1.33 7.92
C ASP A 94 12.91 2.25 8.82
N SER A 95 12.69 3.51 8.43
CA SER A 95 11.93 4.49 9.22
C SER A 95 10.41 4.29 9.15
N GLY A 96 9.94 3.65 8.08
CA GLY A 96 8.56 3.32 7.79
C GLY A 96 7.68 4.52 7.40
N ALA A 97 6.63 4.23 6.63
CA ALA A 97 5.56 5.18 6.33
C ALA A 97 4.16 4.59 6.48
N VAL A 98 3.21 5.51 6.59
CA VAL A 98 1.77 5.24 6.49
C VAL A 98 1.20 6.04 5.33
N TYR A 99 0.48 5.34 4.46
CA TYR A 99 -0.19 5.86 3.29
C TYR A 99 -1.69 5.94 3.56
N ILE A 100 -2.30 7.08 3.22
CA ILE A 100 -3.73 7.31 3.38
C ILE A 100 -4.38 7.41 2.00
N TYR A 101 -5.38 6.57 1.75
CA TYR A 101 -6.17 6.57 0.53
C TYR A 101 -7.62 6.89 0.86
N THR A 102 -8.26 7.64 -0.03
CA THR A 102 -9.66 8.03 0.11
C THR A 102 -10.42 7.83 -1.20
N GLY A 103 -11.71 7.52 -1.13
CA GLY A 103 -12.59 7.51 -2.31
C GLY A 103 -12.74 6.15 -3.00
N PHE A 104 -12.75 5.08 -2.21
CA PHE A 104 -13.17 3.75 -2.64
C PHE A 104 -14.70 3.68 -2.78
#